data_AF-A0A6V7LCX5-F1
#
_entry.id   AF-A0A6V7LCX5-F1
#
_cell.length_a   1.000
_cell.length_b   1.000
_cell.length_c   1.000
_cell.angle_alpha   90.00
_cell.angle_beta   90.00
_cell.angle_gamma   90.00
#
_symmetry.space_group_name_H-M   'P 1'
#
loop_
_entity.id
_entity.type
_entity.pdbx_description
1 polymer ?
#
loop_
_entity_poly.entity_id
_entity_poly.type
_entity_poly.pdbx_seq_one_letter_code
_entity_poly.pdbx_strand_id
1 'polypeptide(L)'
;TVPYRRYSGIPAQTLYGMYGEKTIAARGNVTDCKKKELVPDEQRVPPQKVGDSYDYCNECVCSCDDYNHPETVRTFSLREVASNIDENMVITGVRFVEAQKVFHIQIQQGKLLPDGTIDVKTITWKPVDEFDYRDPSVPTSDYYTVTALDNAVALARFEMMNGKVMAGVRLANRHGMLTVEMRACSMHNGYLNDCGHWLISRRHS
;
A
#
# COMPACT_ATOMS: atom_id res chain seq x y z
N THR A 1 -32.48 16.00 36.33
CA THR A 1 -31.11 16.40 36.69
C THR A 1 -30.32 15.17 37.09
N VAL A 2 -29.46 14.68 36.20
CA VAL A 2 -28.52 13.57 36.43
C VAL A 2 -27.16 14.06 35.93
N PRO A 3 -26.07 13.94 36.71
CA PRO A 3 -24.84 14.68 36.43
C PRO A 3 -24.00 14.01 35.33
N TYR A 4 -23.51 14.85 34.43
CA TYR A 4 -22.55 14.54 33.39
C TYR A 4 -21.18 14.23 34.02
N ARG A 5 -20.77 12.94 34.08
CA ARG A 5 -19.38 12.58 34.39
C ARG A 5 -18.53 12.74 33.13
N ARG A 6 -17.70 13.79 33.11
CA ARG A 6 -16.54 13.88 32.23
C ARG A 6 -15.55 12.77 32.62
N TYR A 7 -15.37 11.77 31.76
CA TYR A 7 -14.15 10.98 31.78
C TYR A 7 -13.09 11.76 31.01
N SER A 8 -12.27 12.49 31.75
CA SER A 8 -11.00 13.02 31.29
C SER A 8 -9.96 11.89 31.24
N GLY A 9 -9.37 11.67 30.07
CA GLY A 9 -8.03 11.11 29.94
C GLY A 9 -7.93 9.59 29.85
N ILE A 10 -8.04 9.07 28.63
CA ILE A 10 -7.14 7.99 28.17
C ILE A 10 -6.67 8.45 26.79
N PRO A 11 -5.35 8.61 26.56
CA PRO A 11 -4.86 9.04 25.26
C PRO A 11 -5.25 7.97 24.25
N ALA A 12 -5.99 8.37 23.22
CA ALA A 12 -6.07 7.58 22.01
C ALA A 12 -4.63 7.33 21.58
N GLN A 13 -4.15 6.10 21.73
CA GLN A 13 -2.94 5.68 21.04
C GLN A 13 -3.32 5.68 19.57
N THR A 14 -3.09 6.84 18.95
CA THR A 14 -3.07 7.02 17.52
C THR A 14 -2.15 5.94 16.98
N LEU A 15 -2.74 4.90 16.39
CA LEU A 15 -2.03 4.02 15.47
C LEU A 15 -1.46 4.96 14.42
N TYR A 16 -0.14 5.17 14.46
CA TYR A 16 0.61 5.90 13.45
C TYR A 16 0.49 5.10 12.14
N GLY A 17 -0.62 5.31 11.44
CA GLY A 17 -0.75 4.95 10.03
C GLY A 17 0.23 5.79 9.24
N MET A 18 0.96 5.14 8.34
CA MET A 18 1.97 5.66 7.42
C MET A 18 1.84 7.18 7.15
N TYR A 19 2.51 8.00 7.96
CA TYR A 19 2.70 9.42 7.66
C TYR A 19 3.91 9.55 6.75
N GLY A 20 3.65 9.92 5.51
CA GLY A 20 4.64 10.29 4.52
C GLY A 20 4.07 10.16 3.13
N GLU A 21 3.98 11.28 2.40
CA GLU A 21 4.13 11.23 0.95
C GLU A 21 5.51 10.66 0.66
N LYS A 22 5.58 9.34 0.50
CA LYS A 22 6.74 8.68 -0.06
C LYS A 22 6.26 7.96 -1.28
N THR A 23 6.54 8.55 -2.43
CA THR A 23 6.61 7.81 -3.68
C THR A 23 7.46 6.58 -3.42
N ILE A 24 6.91 5.40 -3.66
CA ILE A 24 7.68 4.16 -3.66
C ILE A 24 8.52 4.19 -4.93
N ALA A 25 9.64 4.92 -4.89
CA ALA A 25 10.70 4.77 -5.86
C ALA A 25 11.47 3.51 -5.45
N ALA A 26 11.39 2.47 -6.27
CA ALA A 26 12.28 1.32 -6.12
C ALA A 26 13.72 1.82 -6.03
N ARG A 27 14.50 1.32 -5.06
CA ARG A 27 15.93 1.63 -4.96
C ARG A 27 16.65 1.02 -6.17
N GLY A 28 16.77 1.80 -7.24
CA GLY A 28 17.76 1.61 -8.29
C GLY A 28 18.94 2.55 -8.05
N ASN A 29 20.15 2.15 -8.44
CA ASN A 29 21.27 3.07 -8.56
C ASN A 29 20.90 4.15 -9.59
N VAL A 30 20.73 5.40 -9.16
CA VAL A 30 20.41 6.55 -10.03
C VAL A 30 21.63 6.99 -10.88
N THR A 31 22.61 6.12 -11.07
CA THR A 31 23.91 6.47 -11.67
C THR A 31 24.12 5.95 -13.09
N ASP A 32 23.11 5.39 -13.76
CA ASP A 32 23.30 4.97 -15.15
C ASP A 32 22.06 5.13 -16.05
N CYS A 33 21.45 6.32 -16.05
CA CYS A 33 20.79 6.83 -17.27
C CYS A 33 21.90 7.16 -18.28
N LYS A 34 22.48 6.11 -18.87
CA LYS A 34 23.73 6.13 -19.63
C LYS A 34 23.54 6.71 -21.03
N LYS A 35 23.20 8.00 -21.06
CA LYS A 35 23.39 9.02 -22.11
C LYS A 35 22.62 10.25 -21.67
N LYS A 36 23.33 11.25 -21.13
CA LYS A 36 22.84 12.64 -21.05
C LYS A 36 22.80 13.27 -22.45
N GLU A 37 22.04 12.67 -23.36
CA GLU A 37 21.59 13.40 -24.54
C GLU A 37 20.15 13.80 -24.23
N LEU A 38 19.99 15.05 -23.78
CA LEU A 38 18.73 15.74 -23.92
C LEU A 38 18.34 15.59 -25.39
N VAL A 39 17.14 15.07 -25.66
CA VAL A 39 16.58 15.05 -27.03
C VAL A 39 16.82 16.44 -27.64
N PRO A 40 17.48 16.54 -28.81
CA PRO A 40 17.68 17.83 -29.46
C PRO A 40 16.34 18.55 -29.61
N ASP A 41 16.35 19.87 -29.41
CA ASP A 41 15.16 20.75 -29.36
C ASP A 41 14.16 20.51 -30.52
N GLU A 42 14.67 20.00 -31.63
CA GLU A 42 13.96 19.72 -32.88
C GLU A 42 12.99 18.52 -32.84
N GLN A 43 12.96 17.74 -31.76
CA GLN A 43 12.01 16.61 -31.56
C GLN A 43 11.02 16.83 -30.41
N ARG A 44 10.98 18.02 -29.79
CA ARG A 44 9.88 18.35 -28.88
C ARG A 44 8.57 18.35 -29.68
N VAL A 45 7.62 17.51 -29.28
CA VAL A 45 6.24 17.59 -29.77
C VAL A 45 5.79 19.05 -29.54
N PRO A 46 5.33 19.78 -30.58
CA PRO A 46 4.87 21.14 -30.39
C PRO A 46 3.74 21.13 -29.35
N PRO A 47 3.67 22.14 -28.47
CA PRO A 47 2.65 22.20 -27.43
C PRO A 47 1.28 22.00 -28.05
N GLN A 48 0.56 20.96 -27.61
CA GLN A 48 -0.82 20.77 -28.02
C GLN A 48 -1.63 21.94 -27.44
N LYS A 49 -2.29 22.72 -28.31
CA LYS A 49 -3.16 23.82 -27.89
C LYS A 49 -4.29 23.27 -27.02
N VAL A 50 -4.31 23.64 -25.74
CA VAL A 50 -5.49 23.55 -24.87
C VAL A 50 -5.88 24.99 -24.53
N GLY A 51 -6.76 25.59 -25.34
CA GLY A 51 -7.20 26.98 -25.19
C GLY A 51 -6.11 28.02 -25.52
N ASP A 52 -6.20 29.19 -24.86
CA ASP A 52 -5.36 30.37 -25.10
C ASP A 52 -4.12 30.46 -24.18
N SER A 53 -3.76 29.37 -23.48
CA SER A 53 -2.60 29.33 -22.57
C SER A 53 -1.58 28.29 -23.05
N TYR A 54 -0.33 28.73 -23.26
CA TYR A 54 0.81 27.82 -23.45
C TYR A 54 1.32 27.39 -22.07
N ASP A 55 0.98 26.18 -21.62
CA ASP A 55 1.54 25.62 -20.40
C ASP A 55 2.96 25.09 -20.70
N TYR A 56 3.97 25.91 -20.42
CA TYR A 56 5.37 25.51 -20.52
C TYR A 56 5.72 24.72 -19.26
N CYS A 57 5.93 23.42 -19.40
CA CYS A 57 6.50 22.60 -18.34
C CYS A 57 7.98 23.00 -18.13
N ASN A 58 8.21 24.05 -17.33
CA ASN A 58 9.55 24.63 -17.10
C ASN A 58 10.50 23.70 -16.33
N GLU A 59 9.99 22.63 -15.73
CA GLU A 59 10.79 21.58 -15.10
C GLU A 59 10.26 20.21 -15.52
N CYS A 60 10.83 19.64 -16.58
CA CYS A 60 10.59 18.25 -16.94
C CYS A 60 11.34 17.34 -15.96
N VAL A 61 10.62 16.71 -15.02
CA VAL A 61 11.18 15.59 -14.24
C VAL A 61 11.36 14.41 -15.18
N CYS A 62 12.61 14.14 -15.59
CA CYS A 62 12.93 12.94 -16.33
C CYS A 62 12.74 11.72 -15.41
N SER A 63 11.82 10.82 -15.75
CA SER A 63 11.74 9.51 -15.11
C SER A 63 12.75 8.57 -15.77
N CYS A 64 13.76 8.15 -14.99
CA CYS A 64 14.69 7.09 -15.40
C CYS A 64 14.00 5.75 -15.17
N ASP A 65 13.08 5.39 -16.06
CA ASP A 65 12.31 4.15 -15.99
C ASP A 65 12.89 3.08 -16.94
N ASP A 66 13.99 2.43 -16.54
CA ASP A 66 14.63 1.41 -17.37
C ASP A 66 13.90 0.05 -17.26
N TYR A 67 12.91 -0.13 -18.15
CA TYR A 67 12.03 -1.31 -18.18
C TYR A 67 12.76 -2.61 -18.48
N ASN A 68 13.84 -2.53 -19.24
CA ASN A 68 14.54 -3.71 -19.73
C ASN A 68 15.70 -4.10 -18.80
N HIS A 69 16.03 -3.28 -17.80
CA HIS A 69 17.11 -3.60 -16.88
C HIS A 69 16.74 -4.78 -15.97
N PRO A 70 17.60 -5.81 -15.84
CA PRO A 70 17.31 -7.02 -15.05
C PRO A 70 17.15 -6.74 -13.55
N GLU A 71 17.65 -5.60 -13.06
CA GLU A 71 17.46 -5.20 -11.66
C GLU A 71 16.11 -4.53 -11.40
N THR A 72 15.42 -4.04 -12.43
CA THR A 72 14.15 -3.33 -12.30
C THR A 72 13.05 -4.26 -11.80
N VAL A 73 12.40 -3.88 -10.71
CA VAL A 73 11.25 -4.58 -10.13
C VAL A 73 9.99 -3.75 -10.31
N ARG A 74 8.99 -4.34 -10.97
CA ARG A 74 7.71 -3.69 -11.28
C ARG A 74 6.50 -4.56 -10.97
N THR A 75 6.74 -5.79 -10.57
CA THR A 75 5.67 -6.73 -10.28
C THR A 75 5.27 -6.61 -8.82
N PHE A 76 3.98 -6.49 -8.57
CA PHE A 76 3.39 -6.41 -7.23
C PHE A 76 2.50 -7.63 -7.02
N SER A 77 2.58 -8.23 -5.84
CA SER A 77 1.65 -9.27 -5.42
C SER A 77 0.28 -8.64 -5.12
N LEU A 78 -0.77 -9.28 -5.63
CA LEU A 78 -2.18 -8.99 -5.34
C LEU A 78 -2.76 -9.97 -4.31
N ARG A 79 -1.97 -10.96 -3.86
CA ARG A 79 -2.41 -11.93 -2.84
C ARG A 79 -2.75 -11.22 -1.55
N GLU A 80 -3.84 -11.65 -0.92
CA GLU A 80 -4.22 -11.11 0.38
C GLU A 80 -3.33 -11.61 1.51
N VAL A 81 -3.06 -10.72 2.47
CA VAL A 81 -2.31 -11.08 3.67
C VAL A 81 -3.14 -10.73 4.89
N ALA A 82 -3.35 -11.72 5.74
CA ALA A 82 -4.23 -11.67 6.89
C ALA A 82 -3.52 -12.05 8.19
N SER A 83 -3.89 -11.40 9.30
CA SER A 83 -3.52 -11.88 10.64
C SER A 83 -4.22 -13.21 10.94
N ASN A 84 -3.73 -13.93 11.94
CA ASN A 84 -4.37 -15.14 12.44
C ASN A 84 -5.61 -14.78 13.28
N ILE A 85 -6.74 -14.57 12.58
CA ILE A 85 -8.01 -14.17 13.20
C ILE A 85 -8.49 -15.21 14.21
N ASP A 86 -8.30 -16.50 13.92
CA ASP A 86 -8.72 -17.61 14.79
C ASP A 86 -7.99 -17.60 16.14
N GLU A 87 -6.79 -17.02 16.18
CA GLU A 87 -6.01 -16.81 17.41
C GLU A 87 -6.18 -15.40 18.01
N ASN A 88 -7.21 -14.66 17.58
CA ASN A 88 -7.49 -13.30 18.01
C ASN A 88 -6.34 -12.31 17.72
N MET A 89 -5.62 -12.53 16.61
CA MET A 89 -4.50 -11.66 16.20
C MET A 89 -5.00 -10.57 15.24
N VAL A 90 -4.48 -9.35 15.41
CA VAL A 90 -4.72 -8.20 14.54
C VAL A 90 -3.44 -7.73 13.88
N ILE A 91 -3.56 -6.94 12.81
CA ILE A 91 -2.41 -6.30 12.16
C ILE A 91 -1.90 -5.14 13.01
N THR A 92 -0.61 -5.17 13.35
CA THR A 92 0.08 -4.12 14.12
C THR A 92 1.08 -3.32 13.28
N GLY A 93 1.44 -3.83 12.10
CA GLY A 93 2.37 -3.19 11.18
C GLY A 93 2.28 -3.76 9.77
N VAL A 94 2.65 -2.96 8.78
CA VAL A 94 2.65 -3.32 7.36
C VAL A 94 3.92 -2.78 6.72
N ARG A 95 4.55 -3.56 5.84
CA ARG A 95 5.69 -3.12 5.02
C ARG A 95 5.69 -3.79 3.66
N PHE A 96 6.45 -3.23 2.73
CA PHE A 96 6.79 -3.90 1.48
C PHE A 96 8.09 -4.70 1.64
N VAL A 97 8.13 -5.87 1.02
CA VAL A 97 9.33 -6.70 0.88
C VAL A 97 9.47 -7.11 -0.57
N GLU A 98 10.67 -6.94 -1.13
CA GLU A 98 11.02 -7.51 -2.43
C GLU A 98 11.46 -8.96 -2.23
N ALA A 99 10.80 -9.89 -2.90
CA ALA A 99 11.19 -11.29 -2.97
C ALA A 99 10.84 -11.84 -4.36
N GLN A 100 11.76 -12.59 -4.98
CA GLN A 100 11.57 -13.16 -6.33
C GLN A 100 11.18 -12.13 -7.41
N LYS A 101 11.76 -10.92 -7.35
CA LYS A 101 11.44 -9.80 -8.26
C LYS A 101 9.94 -9.42 -8.23
N VAL A 102 9.29 -9.61 -7.08
CA VAL A 102 7.93 -9.17 -6.79
C VAL A 102 7.92 -8.37 -5.49
N PHE A 103 7.22 -7.24 -5.46
CA PHE A 103 6.89 -6.53 -4.23
C PHE A 103 5.70 -7.18 -3.55
N HIS A 104 5.93 -7.66 -2.33
CA HIS A 104 4.90 -8.28 -1.48
C HIS A 104 4.55 -7.35 -0.33
N ILE A 105 3.29 -7.39 0.10
CA ILE A 105 2.95 -6.87 1.42
C ILE A 105 3.35 -7.91 2.46
N GLN A 106 4.06 -7.49 3.49
CA GLN A 106 4.28 -8.26 4.70
C GLN A 106 3.61 -7.56 5.87
N ILE A 107 2.98 -8.34 6.75
CA ILE A 107 2.31 -7.83 7.94
C ILE A 107 3.01 -8.29 9.22
N GLN A 108 2.97 -7.43 10.21
CA GLN A 108 3.19 -7.77 11.60
C GLN A 108 1.83 -7.98 12.26
N GLN A 109 1.73 -9.00 13.10
CA GLN A 109 0.52 -9.30 13.86
C GLN A 109 0.83 -9.39 15.35
N GLY A 110 -0.19 -9.17 16.18
CA GLY A 110 -0.14 -9.37 17.62
C GLY A 110 -1.53 -9.66 18.19
N LYS A 111 -1.58 -10.33 19.33
CA LYS A 111 -2.80 -10.79 19.98
C LYS A 111 -3.53 -9.61 20.59
N LEU A 112 -4.81 -9.49 20.25
CA LEU A 112 -5.71 -8.51 20.82
C LEU A 112 -6.12 -8.94 22.24
N LEU A 113 -6.10 -7.98 23.16
CA LEU A 113 -6.49 -8.16 24.56
C LEU A 113 -7.90 -7.59 24.82
N PRO A 114 -8.57 -8.01 25.92
CA PRO A 114 -9.93 -7.57 26.29
C PRO A 114 -10.18 -6.06 26.28
N ASP A 115 -9.16 -5.26 26.60
CA ASP A 115 -9.22 -3.79 26.67
C ASP A 115 -8.91 -3.09 25.33
N GLY A 116 -8.69 -3.86 24.26
CA GLY A 116 -8.32 -3.35 22.95
C GLY A 116 -6.82 -3.08 22.80
N THR A 117 -6.00 -3.43 23.79
CA THR A 117 -4.54 -3.35 23.67
C THR A 117 -3.95 -4.59 22.98
N ILE A 118 -2.67 -4.51 22.62
CA ILE A 118 -1.94 -5.61 22.00
C ILE A 118 -1.01 -6.23 23.02
N ASP A 119 -1.02 -7.56 23.13
CA ASP A 119 0.03 -8.27 23.86
C ASP A 119 1.36 -8.16 23.10
N VAL A 120 2.21 -7.26 23.57
CA VAL A 120 3.53 -6.97 22.96
C VAL A 120 4.43 -8.19 22.82
N LYS A 121 4.24 -9.23 23.64
CA LYS A 121 5.05 -10.46 23.58
C LYS A 121 4.68 -11.37 22.41
N THR A 122 3.48 -11.18 21.86
CA THR A 122 2.97 -11.97 20.71
C THR A 122 3.25 -11.31 19.37
N ILE A 123 3.86 -10.12 19.38
CA ILE A 123 4.14 -9.36 18.16
C ILE A 123 5.16 -10.10 17.31
N THR A 124 4.76 -10.44 16.08
CA THR A 124 5.60 -11.15 15.13
C THR A 124 5.29 -10.79 13.68
N TRP A 125 6.31 -10.77 12.83
CA TRP A 125 6.14 -10.64 11.39
C TRP A 125 5.77 -11.99 10.80
N LYS A 126 4.68 -12.05 10.02
CA LYS A 126 4.35 -13.26 9.28
C LYS A 126 5.35 -13.45 8.12
N PRO A 127 5.74 -14.69 7.79
CA PRO A 127 6.53 -14.95 6.59
C PRO A 127 5.78 -14.48 5.34
N VAL A 128 6.53 -14.07 4.33
CA VAL A 128 5.97 -13.69 3.03
C VAL A 128 5.70 -14.96 2.23
N ASP A 129 4.52 -15.04 1.61
CA ASP A 129 4.20 -16.08 0.62
C ASP A 129 4.84 -15.69 -0.72
N GLU A 130 6.15 -15.93 -0.84
CA GLU A 130 6.91 -15.57 -2.03
C GLU A 130 6.60 -16.49 -3.21
N PHE A 131 6.60 -15.92 -4.42
CA PHE A 131 6.40 -16.67 -5.67
C PHE A 131 7.17 -16.00 -6.80
N ASP A 132 7.56 -16.79 -7.80
CA ASP A 132 8.10 -16.26 -9.05
C ASP A 132 6.94 -16.05 -10.04
N TYR A 133 6.67 -14.79 -10.41
CA TYR A 133 5.61 -14.46 -11.37
C TYR A 133 5.85 -15.03 -12.78
N ARG A 134 7.06 -15.51 -13.06
CA ARG A 134 7.42 -16.19 -14.33
C ARG A 134 7.09 -17.68 -14.31
N ASP A 135 6.76 -18.24 -13.15
CA ASP A 135 6.31 -19.63 -13.03
C ASP A 135 4.91 -19.78 -13.67
N PRO A 136 4.73 -20.66 -14.68
CA PRO A 136 3.43 -20.86 -15.35
C PRO A 136 2.31 -21.36 -14.43
N SER A 137 2.63 -21.90 -13.26
CA SER A 137 1.64 -22.34 -12.26
C SER A 137 1.05 -21.19 -11.45
N VAL A 138 1.68 -20.01 -11.46
CA VAL A 138 1.20 -18.82 -10.75
C VAL A 138 0.08 -18.16 -11.55
N PRO A 139 -1.14 -18.03 -10.99
CA PRO A 139 -2.23 -17.35 -11.66
C PRO A 139 -1.91 -15.88 -11.96
N THR A 140 -2.25 -15.40 -13.16
CA THR A 140 -2.09 -13.98 -13.52
C THR A 140 -2.97 -13.04 -12.69
N SER A 141 -3.93 -13.58 -11.93
CA SER A 141 -4.72 -12.84 -10.94
C SER A 141 -3.95 -12.49 -9.67
N ASP A 142 -2.82 -13.15 -9.42
CA ASP A 142 -2.07 -13.03 -8.18
C ASP A 142 -1.04 -11.91 -8.20
N TYR A 143 -0.79 -11.31 -9.37
CA TYR A 143 0.19 -10.25 -9.53
C TYR A 143 -0.21 -9.20 -10.56
N TYR A 144 0.43 -8.04 -10.48
CA TYR A 144 0.32 -6.98 -11.48
C TYR A 144 1.70 -6.39 -11.75
N THR A 145 2.07 -6.30 -13.03
CA THR A 145 3.30 -5.64 -13.46
C THR A 145 2.95 -4.25 -13.97
N VAL A 146 3.41 -3.21 -13.26
CA VAL A 146 3.17 -1.82 -13.67
C VAL A 146 3.87 -1.51 -14.99
N THR A 147 3.21 -0.74 -15.85
CA THR A 147 3.80 -0.23 -17.11
C THR A 147 4.32 1.19 -16.89
N ALA A 148 5.05 1.74 -17.86
CA ALA A 148 5.49 3.13 -17.79
C ALA A 148 4.32 4.14 -17.76
N LEU A 149 3.16 3.77 -18.32
CA LEU A 149 1.95 4.60 -18.35
C LEU A 149 1.06 4.37 -17.12
N ASP A 150 1.08 3.15 -16.57
CA ASP A 150 0.27 2.72 -15.42
C ASP A 150 1.17 2.43 -14.20
N ASN A 151 1.92 3.44 -13.75
CA ASN A 151 2.92 3.34 -12.68
C ASN A 151 2.47 3.94 -11.33
N ALA A 152 1.20 4.34 -11.22
CA ALA A 152 0.67 4.95 -10.01
C ALA A 152 0.20 3.91 -8.99
N VAL A 153 0.66 4.06 -7.75
CA VAL A 153 0.09 3.40 -6.58
C VAL A 153 -0.72 4.43 -5.81
N ALA A 154 -2.04 4.25 -5.79
CA ALA A 154 -2.94 5.09 -5.00
C ALA A 154 -2.81 4.73 -3.52
N LEU A 155 -2.17 5.62 -2.77
CA LEU A 155 -2.19 5.56 -1.32
C LEU A 155 -3.57 5.94 -0.79
N ALA A 156 -3.99 5.21 0.23
CA ALA A 156 -5.30 5.35 0.84
C ALA A 156 -5.17 5.71 2.30
N ARG A 157 -5.94 6.70 2.74
CA ARG A 157 -6.23 6.90 4.17
C ARG A 157 -7.47 6.10 4.51
N PHE A 158 -7.40 5.38 5.62
CA PHE A 158 -8.53 4.63 6.14
C PHE A 158 -8.83 5.10 7.54
N GLU A 159 -10.06 5.53 7.76
CA GLU A 159 -10.58 5.87 9.08
C GLU A 159 -11.56 4.79 9.47
N MET A 160 -11.18 3.98 10.47
CA MET A 160 -12.04 2.92 10.98
C MET A 160 -12.94 3.46 12.07
N MET A 161 -14.20 3.03 12.05
CA MET A 161 -15.15 3.31 13.13
C MET A 161 -14.69 2.65 14.44
N ASN A 162 -15.13 3.20 15.57
CA ASN A 162 -14.89 2.60 16.89
C ASN A 162 -15.32 1.13 16.91
N GLY A 163 -14.48 0.27 17.51
CA GLY A 163 -14.74 -1.16 17.59
C GLY A 163 -14.43 -1.94 16.31
N LYS A 164 -13.76 -1.34 15.31
CA LYS A 164 -13.19 -2.07 14.17
C LYS A 164 -11.66 -2.05 14.19
N VAL A 165 -11.07 -3.16 13.78
CA VAL A 165 -9.61 -3.36 13.74
C VAL A 165 -9.20 -4.00 12.41
N MET A 166 -7.98 -3.69 11.97
CA MET A 166 -7.45 -4.22 10.73
C MET A 166 -6.95 -5.65 10.93
N ALA A 167 -7.39 -6.57 10.06
CA ALA A 167 -7.02 -7.98 10.10
C ALA A 167 -6.59 -8.54 8.73
N GLY A 168 -6.66 -7.73 7.68
CA GLY A 168 -6.12 -8.07 6.38
C GLY A 168 -5.80 -6.85 5.54
N VAL A 169 -4.89 -7.02 4.59
CA VAL A 169 -4.51 -6.01 3.60
C VAL A 169 -4.15 -6.71 2.29
N ARG A 170 -4.43 -6.07 1.16
CA ARG A 170 -3.98 -6.49 -0.17
C ARG A 170 -3.83 -5.31 -1.11
N LEU A 171 -3.11 -5.52 -2.21
CA LEU A 171 -3.18 -4.64 -3.37
C LEU A 171 -4.24 -5.15 -4.34
N ALA A 172 -4.93 -4.24 -5.01
CA ALA A 172 -5.84 -4.55 -6.09
C ALA A 172 -5.56 -3.62 -7.27
N ASN A 173 -5.47 -4.19 -8.48
CA ASN A 173 -5.45 -3.40 -9.70
C ASN A 173 -6.87 -2.95 -10.06
N ARG A 174 -7.08 -1.64 -10.13
CA ARG A 174 -8.33 -1.01 -10.55
C ARG A 174 -8.03 -0.10 -11.74
N HIS A 175 -8.30 -0.59 -12.95
CA HIS A 175 -8.12 0.14 -14.21
C HIS A 175 -6.69 0.68 -14.41
N GLY A 176 -5.68 -0.17 -14.16
CA GLY A 176 -4.26 0.20 -14.33
C GLY A 176 -3.64 0.81 -13.08
N MET A 177 -4.44 1.22 -12.11
CA MET A 177 -3.96 1.83 -10.87
C MET A 177 -3.98 0.81 -9.72
N LEU A 178 -2.85 0.64 -9.04
CA LEU A 178 -2.78 -0.16 -7.82
C LEU A 178 -3.44 0.59 -6.67
N THR A 179 -4.34 -0.08 -5.96
CA THR A 179 -5.05 0.45 -4.79
C THR A 179 -4.83 -0.46 -3.61
N VAL A 180 -4.76 0.12 -2.41
CA VAL A 180 -4.76 -0.66 -1.17
C VAL A 180 -6.20 -0.99 -0.80
N GLU A 181 -6.45 -2.25 -0.46
CA GLU A 181 -7.70 -2.72 0.13
C GLU A 181 -7.42 -3.33 1.50
N MET A 182 -8.34 -3.17 2.45
CA MET A 182 -8.19 -3.70 3.81
C MET A 182 -9.37 -4.54 4.24
N ARG A 183 -9.11 -5.52 5.09
CA ARG A 183 -10.15 -6.28 5.77
C ARG A 183 -10.23 -5.83 7.21
N ALA A 184 -11.40 -5.34 7.60
CA ALA A 184 -11.67 -4.92 8.96
C ALA A 184 -12.55 -5.96 9.67
N CYS A 185 -12.20 -6.28 10.91
CA CYS A 185 -13.00 -7.10 11.80
C CYS A 185 -13.66 -6.23 12.86
N SER A 186 -14.84 -6.64 13.31
CA SER A 186 -15.45 -6.06 14.50
C SER A 186 -14.78 -6.62 15.75
N MET A 187 -14.62 -5.79 16.78
CA MET A 187 -14.08 -6.18 18.08
C MET A 187 -15.17 -6.00 19.14
N HIS A 188 -15.43 -7.06 19.91
CA HIS A 188 -16.32 -7.01 21.05
C HIS A 188 -15.66 -7.67 22.26
N ASN A 189 -15.55 -6.94 23.39
CA ASN A 189 -14.88 -7.39 24.62
C ASN A 189 -13.46 -7.95 24.37
N GLY A 190 -12.74 -7.33 23.43
CA GLY A 190 -11.40 -7.70 22.97
C GLY A 190 -11.29 -9.01 22.21
N TYR A 191 -12.41 -9.54 21.71
CA TYR A 191 -12.43 -10.65 20.77
C TYR A 191 -12.84 -10.15 19.38
N LEU A 192 -12.16 -10.67 18.37
CA LEU A 192 -12.51 -10.50 16.97
C LEU A 192 -13.79 -11.28 16.65
N ASN A 193 -14.75 -10.57 16.07
CA ASN A 193 -15.99 -11.12 15.54
C ASN A 193 -16.23 -10.49 14.17
N ASP A 194 -16.98 -11.17 13.31
CA ASP A 194 -17.47 -10.62 12.04
C ASP A 194 -16.37 -9.91 11.22
N CYS A 195 -15.43 -10.72 10.72
CA CYS A 195 -14.39 -10.29 9.80
C CYS A 195 -14.97 -10.27 8.37
N GLY A 196 -15.78 -9.25 8.10
CA GLY A 196 -16.50 -9.07 6.83
C GLY A 196 -15.61 -8.73 5.62
N HIS A 197 -16.25 -8.18 4.59
CA HIS A 197 -15.68 -7.94 3.26
C HIS A 197 -14.53 -6.92 3.22
N TRP A 198 -13.72 -7.01 2.15
CA TRP A 198 -12.66 -6.07 1.81
C TRP A 198 -13.21 -4.65 1.59
N LEU A 199 -12.69 -3.69 2.36
CA LEU A 199 -12.95 -2.26 2.25
C LEU A 199 -11.97 -1.63 1.26
N ILE A 200 -12.52 -0.86 0.33
CA ILE A 200 -11.78 -0.03 -0.62
C ILE A 200 -11.76 1.39 -0.09
N SER A 201 -10.62 2.08 -0.23
CA SER A 201 -10.54 3.51 0.07
C SER A 201 -11.53 4.28 -0.78
N ARG A 202 -12.47 4.98 -0.14
CA ARG A 202 -13.34 5.93 -0.86
C ARG A 202 -12.52 7.19 -1.11
N ARG A 203 -12.40 7.61 -2.37
CA ARG A 203 -11.98 8.98 -2.66
C ARG A 203 -13.02 9.91 -2.04
N HIS A 204 -12.62 10.79 -1.13
CA HIS A 204 -13.43 11.96 -0.83
C HIS A 204 -13.41 12.83 -2.09
N SER A 205 -14.57 12.96 -2.73
CA SER A 205 -14.86 13.95 -3.77
C SER A 205 -14.83 15.35 -3.21
#